data_AF-A0A535DXK3-F1
#
_entry.id   AF-A0A535DXK3-F1
#
_cell.length_a   1.000
_cell.length_b   1.000
_cell.length_c   1.000
_cell.angle_alpha   90.00
_cell.angle_beta   90.00
_cell.angle_gamma   90.00
#
_symmetry.space_group_name_H-M   'P 1'
#
loop_
_entity.id
_entity.type
_entity.pdbx_description
1 polymer ?
#
loop_
_entity_poly.entity_id
_entity_poly.type
_entity_poly.pdbx_seq_one_letter_code
_entity_poly.pdbx_strand_id
1 'polypeptide(L)'
;MISASRGRFVAPFATVAVLLAACGGAAAPASATTAPTTAAATTSTPAPSASTSATATTVTTGTWTVSGTSKATVRVREQLVGVNLPSDAVLAATGATGTFVLNDDGTFSPDSKISFDVTTLASDQRDRDNFVKMDTLQTRQFPTATFVPTKTSGLVLPLPASGDFTFKLTGQITIHGKTKEVT
;
A
#
# COMPACT_ATOMS: atom_id res chain seq x y z
N MET A 1 7.36 -34.88 60.15
CA MET A 1 8.71 -35.33 60.57
C MET A 1 9.59 -35.39 59.33
N ILE A 2 10.80 -34.79 59.42
CA ILE A 2 11.92 -34.76 58.43
C ILE A 2 11.61 -33.86 57.20
N SER A 3 12.02 -32.59 57.09
CA SER A 3 13.30 -31.88 57.29
C SER A 3 14.33 -32.04 56.16
N ALA A 4 14.92 -30.89 55.83
CA ALA A 4 16.17 -30.60 55.11
C ALA A 4 16.12 -30.48 53.57
N SER A 5 16.88 -29.60 52.89
CA SER A 5 17.56 -28.35 53.24
C SER A 5 18.22 -27.82 51.95
N ARG A 6 18.13 -26.50 51.75
CA ARG A 6 19.06 -25.56 51.08
C ARG A 6 20.21 -26.12 50.21
N GLY A 7 20.30 -25.59 48.99
CA GLY A 7 21.55 -25.47 48.22
C GLY A 7 21.57 -24.16 47.44
N ARG A 8 22.01 -23.07 48.09
CA ARG A 8 22.40 -21.82 47.42
C ARG A 8 23.81 -22.01 46.88
N PHE A 9 24.01 -21.88 45.57
CA PHE A 9 25.35 -21.70 45.00
C PHE A 9 25.45 -20.32 44.36
N VAL A 10 26.25 -19.48 45.02
CA VAL A 10 26.79 -18.21 44.51
C VAL A 10 28.26 -18.49 44.25
N ALA A 11 28.76 -18.18 43.05
CA ALA A 11 30.20 -18.10 42.75
C ALA A 11 30.40 -17.33 41.41
N PRO A 12 31.58 -16.75 41.14
CA PRO A 12 31.70 -15.31 40.89
C PRO A 12 32.26 -14.92 39.50
N PHE A 13 32.23 -13.60 39.25
CA PHE A 13 33.06 -12.78 38.36
C PHE A 13 34.15 -13.49 37.52
N ALA A 14 34.07 -13.31 36.20
CA ALA A 14 35.24 -13.27 35.34
C ALA A 14 35.05 -12.20 34.25
N THR A 15 35.52 -10.99 34.54
CA THR A 15 35.82 -9.95 33.55
C THR A 15 36.99 -10.41 32.69
N VAL A 16 36.79 -10.52 31.38
CA VAL A 16 37.89 -10.60 30.40
C VAL A 16 37.67 -9.48 29.38
N ALA A 17 38.50 -8.45 29.50
CA ALA A 17 38.72 -7.46 28.46
C ALA A 17 39.77 -8.02 27.49
N VAL A 18 39.43 -8.09 26.21
CA VAL A 18 40.40 -8.29 25.12
C VAL A 18 40.17 -7.21 24.07
N LEU A 19 41.26 -6.49 23.83
CA LEU A 19 41.42 -5.35 22.94
C LEU A 19 42.02 -5.83 21.60
N LEU A 20 41.58 -5.15 20.52
CA LEU A 20 42.17 -4.99 19.18
C LEU A 20 42.28 -6.21 18.25
N ALA A 21 41.64 -6.09 17.07
CA ALA A 21 42.35 -6.03 15.79
C ALA A 21 41.42 -5.48 14.69
N ALA A 22 41.68 -4.24 14.29
CA ALA A 22 41.09 -3.61 13.12
C ALA A 22 41.95 -3.89 11.88
N CYS A 23 41.31 -4.28 10.77
CA CYS A 23 41.86 -4.14 9.42
C CYS A 23 40.70 -3.90 8.46
N GLY A 24 40.41 -2.62 8.21
CA GLY A 24 39.51 -2.18 7.14
C GLY A 24 40.34 -1.88 5.89
N GLY A 25 39.93 -2.49 4.77
CA GLY A 25 40.55 -2.32 3.47
C GLY A 25 40.11 -1.04 2.74
N ALA A 26 41.12 -0.41 2.13
CA ALA A 26 41.18 0.48 0.95
C ALA A 26 39.88 1.01 0.29
N ALA A 27 39.82 2.33 0.09
CA ALA A 27 40.03 2.97 -1.23
C ALA A 27 39.92 4.52 -1.13
N ALA A 28 40.95 5.20 -1.62
CA ALA A 28 40.98 6.65 -1.95
C ALA A 28 40.57 6.83 -3.45
N PRO A 29 40.38 8.04 -4.03
CA PRO A 29 40.90 9.34 -3.59
C PRO A 29 40.06 10.61 -3.89
N ALA A 30 40.68 11.75 -3.55
CA ALA A 30 40.74 13.03 -4.27
C ALA A 30 39.74 14.15 -3.93
N SER A 31 40.30 15.14 -3.23
CA SER A 31 39.84 16.53 -3.07
C SER A 31 39.99 17.34 -4.35
N ALA A 32 39.07 18.29 -4.57
CA ALA A 32 39.37 19.58 -5.20
C ALA A 32 38.26 20.59 -4.85
N THR A 33 38.57 21.55 -3.98
CA THR A 33 37.76 22.76 -3.78
C THR A 33 38.59 23.94 -4.27
N THR A 34 38.16 24.53 -5.38
CA THR A 34 38.64 25.80 -5.93
C THR A 34 37.49 26.83 -5.84
N ALA A 35 37.83 28.03 -5.36
CA ALA A 35 36.96 29.22 -5.38
C ALA A 35 36.66 29.68 -6.82
N PRO A 36 35.55 30.43 -7.05
CA PRO A 36 35.67 31.88 -7.30
C PRO A 36 34.49 32.71 -6.71
N THR A 37 34.66 33.96 -6.25
CA THR A 37 34.71 35.27 -6.97
C THR A 37 33.38 35.75 -7.58
N THR A 38 32.96 36.93 -7.11
CA THR A 38 31.87 37.84 -7.52
C THR A 38 31.81 38.18 -9.02
N ALA A 39 30.62 38.34 -9.63
CA ALA A 39 30.26 39.38 -10.63
C ALA A 39 28.82 39.23 -11.17
N ALA A 40 28.32 40.32 -11.74
CA ALA A 40 26.92 40.72 -11.90
C ALA A 40 26.22 40.33 -13.23
N ALA A 41 24.87 40.47 -13.19
CA ALA A 41 23.89 40.83 -14.22
C ALA A 41 24.11 40.50 -15.72
N THR A 42 23.09 39.93 -16.37
CA THR A 42 22.39 40.53 -17.53
C THR A 42 21.17 39.73 -17.98
N THR A 43 20.16 40.48 -18.40
CA THR A 43 18.90 40.15 -19.07
C THR A 43 19.04 39.34 -20.36
N SER A 44 18.14 38.38 -20.60
CA SER A 44 17.56 38.14 -21.93
C SER A 44 16.24 37.38 -21.85
N THR A 45 15.23 37.98 -22.49
CA THR A 45 13.86 37.49 -22.67
C THR A 45 13.79 36.51 -23.84
N PRO A 46 13.20 35.30 -23.68
CA PRO A 46 12.78 34.49 -24.82
C PRO A 46 11.33 34.82 -25.20
N ALA A 47 11.12 35.05 -26.50
CA ALA A 47 9.81 35.24 -27.13
C ALA A 47 8.95 33.96 -27.02
N PRO A 48 7.61 34.08 -26.87
CA PRO A 48 6.74 32.91 -26.78
C PRO A 48 6.56 32.25 -28.15
N SER A 49 6.99 31.00 -28.28
CA SER A 49 6.55 30.11 -29.36
C SER A 49 5.07 29.79 -29.16
N ALA A 50 4.24 30.19 -30.14
CA ALA A 50 2.84 29.81 -30.22
C ALA A 50 2.74 28.29 -30.43
N SER A 51 2.51 27.58 -29.33
CA SER A 51 2.20 26.15 -29.35
C SER A 51 0.77 25.99 -29.85
N THR A 52 0.61 25.27 -30.96
CA THR A 52 -0.69 24.86 -31.49
C THR A 52 -1.42 24.06 -30.43
N SER A 53 -2.52 24.61 -29.91
CA SER A 53 -3.35 23.98 -28.88
C SER A 53 -4.04 22.76 -29.49
N ALA A 54 -3.49 21.58 -29.24
CA ALA A 54 -4.21 20.33 -29.48
C ALA A 54 -5.45 20.36 -28.61
N THR A 55 -6.63 20.35 -29.23
CA THR A 55 -7.91 20.30 -28.53
C THR A 55 -7.98 18.99 -27.75
N ALA A 56 -7.68 19.06 -26.46
CA ALA A 56 -7.79 17.91 -25.57
C ALA A 56 -9.26 17.46 -25.57
N THR A 57 -9.51 16.24 -26.04
CA THR A 57 -10.83 15.63 -25.90
C THR A 57 -11.03 15.36 -24.41
N THR A 58 -12.08 15.93 -23.85
CA THR A 58 -12.44 15.75 -22.45
C THR A 58 -13.65 14.82 -22.36
N VAL A 59 -13.61 13.93 -21.37
CA VAL A 59 -14.61 12.90 -21.10
C VAL A 59 -15.22 13.24 -19.74
N THR A 60 -16.44 13.75 -19.72
CA THR A 60 -17.11 14.15 -18.47
C THR A 60 -17.83 12.96 -17.82
N THR A 61 -18.43 12.09 -18.62
CA THR A 61 -19.05 10.83 -18.20
C THR A 61 -18.29 9.65 -18.80
N GLY A 62 -18.07 8.61 -17.99
CA GLY A 62 -17.40 7.40 -18.44
C GLY A 62 -18.00 6.17 -17.79
N THR A 63 -18.03 5.08 -18.55
CA THR A 63 -18.27 3.74 -18.03
C THR A 63 -16.96 2.98 -18.05
N TRP A 64 -16.50 2.53 -16.89
CA TRP A 64 -15.31 1.69 -16.76
C TRP A 64 -15.71 0.30 -16.31
N THR A 65 -15.10 -0.71 -16.90
CA THR A 65 -15.28 -2.11 -16.51
C THR A 65 -14.02 -2.60 -15.83
N VAL A 66 -14.19 -3.30 -14.72
CA VAL A 66 -13.08 -3.92 -13.99
C VAL A 66 -12.63 -5.18 -14.73
N SER A 67 -11.34 -5.26 -15.05
CA SER A 67 -10.75 -6.46 -15.62
C SER A 67 -10.77 -7.62 -14.60
N GLY A 68 -11.06 -8.83 -15.07
CA GLY A 68 -10.98 -10.06 -14.27
C GLY A 68 -9.57 -10.39 -13.75
N THR A 69 -8.54 -9.77 -14.33
CA THR A 69 -7.15 -9.88 -13.85
C THR A 69 -6.83 -9.00 -12.63
N SER A 70 -7.78 -8.15 -12.22
CA SER A 70 -7.63 -7.29 -11.04
C SER A 70 -7.50 -8.11 -9.76
N LYS A 71 -6.75 -7.56 -8.79
CA LYS A 71 -6.47 -8.18 -7.50
C LYS A 71 -6.82 -7.24 -6.35
N ALA A 72 -7.38 -7.79 -5.28
CA ALA A 72 -7.50 -7.12 -3.99
C ALA A 72 -6.47 -7.71 -3.04
N THR A 73 -5.72 -6.87 -2.33
CA THR A 73 -4.69 -7.31 -1.39
C THR A 73 -4.92 -6.71 -0.02
N VAL A 74 -4.82 -7.54 1.01
CA VAL A 74 -4.77 -7.11 2.41
C VAL A 74 -3.35 -7.36 2.92
N ARG A 75 -2.77 -6.37 3.60
CA ARG A 75 -1.45 -6.47 4.21
C ARG A 75 -1.56 -6.19 5.71
N VAL A 76 -0.98 -7.05 6.52
CA VAL A 76 -0.98 -6.93 7.98
C VAL A 76 0.44 -7.11 8.48
N ARG A 77 0.91 -6.17 9.30
CA ARG A 77 2.18 -6.33 10.01
C ARG A 77 1.95 -7.21 11.24
N GLU A 78 2.74 -8.27 11.37
CA GLU A 78 2.65 -9.25 12.46
C GLU A 78 4.00 -9.40 13.18
N GLN A 79 3.96 -9.81 14.45
CA GLN A 79 5.14 -10.19 15.22
C GLN A 79 4.97 -11.63 15.68
N LEU A 80 5.85 -12.51 15.21
CA LEU A 80 5.80 -13.93 15.56
C LEU A 80 6.80 -14.24 16.67
N VAL A 81 6.41 -15.13 17.60
CA VAL A 81 7.31 -15.62 18.65
C VAL A 81 8.45 -16.38 17.97
N GLY A 82 9.70 -15.98 18.23
CA GLY A 82 10.89 -16.61 17.66
C GLY A 82 11.31 -16.13 16.26
N VAL A 83 10.67 -15.09 15.70
CA VAL A 83 11.11 -14.43 14.46
C VAL A 83 11.69 -13.07 14.78
N ASN A 84 12.88 -12.79 14.25
CA ASN A 84 13.72 -11.67 14.67
C ASN A 84 13.28 -10.28 14.17
N LEU A 85 12.18 -10.18 13.41
CA LEU A 85 11.70 -8.96 12.76
C LEU A 85 10.18 -8.99 12.61
N PRO A 86 9.52 -7.83 12.48
CA PRO A 86 8.10 -7.77 12.19
C PRO A 86 7.84 -8.22 10.74
N SER A 87 7.02 -9.27 10.57
CA SER A 87 6.67 -9.89 9.29
C SER A 87 5.47 -9.18 8.66
N ASP A 88 5.33 -9.23 7.34
CA ASP A 88 4.14 -8.74 6.63
C ASP A 88 3.37 -9.94 6.07
N ALA A 89 2.18 -10.20 6.59
CA ALA A 89 1.24 -11.15 6.00
C ALA A 89 0.50 -10.47 4.84
N VAL A 90 0.56 -11.07 3.65
CA VAL A 90 -0.10 -10.57 2.45
C VAL A 90 -1.11 -11.59 1.97
N LEU A 91 -2.39 -11.23 1.96
CA LEU A 91 -3.48 -12.05 1.46
C LEU A 91 -4.06 -11.40 0.20
N ALA A 92 -4.20 -12.16 -0.88
CA ALA A 92 -4.69 -11.66 -2.16
C ALA A 92 -5.93 -12.42 -2.63
N ALA A 93 -6.96 -11.69 -3.06
CA ALA A 93 -8.09 -12.21 -3.82
C ALA A 93 -7.97 -11.80 -5.30
N THR A 94 -8.48 -12.64 -6.19
CA THR A 94 -8.42 -12.46 -7.65
C THR A 94 -9.81 -12.59 -8.25
N GLY A 95 -9.99 -12.21 -9.52
CA GLY A 95 -11.27 -12.39 -10.19
C GLY A 95 -12.28 -11.30 -9.81
N ALA A 96 -11.82 -10.05 -9.83
CA ALA A 96 -12.73 -8.93 -9.65
C ALA A 96 -13.73 -8.85 -10.81
N THR A 97 -14.94 -8.44 -10.50
CA THR A 97 -15.96 -8.10 -11.51
C THR A 97 -16.62 -6.80 -11.11
N GLY A 98 -17.07 -6.01 -12.08
CA GLY A 98 -17.75 -4.78 -11.77
C GLY A 98 -17.65 -3.71 -12.84
N THR A 99 -18.44 -2.67 -12.63
CA THR A 99 -18.48 -1.48 -13.47
C THR A 99 -18.58 -0.24 -12.62
N PHE A 100 -18.08 0.87 -13.14
CA PHE A 100 -18.24 2.20 -12.58
C PHE A 100 -18.80 3.13 -13.64
N VAL A 101 -19.79 3.93 -13.25
CA VAL A 101 -20.34 4.99 -14.09
C VAL A 101 -20.19 6.30 -13.32
N LEU A 102 -19.29 7.17 -13.78
CA LEU A 102 -19.03 8.48 -13.17
C LEU A 102 -19.93 9.53 -13.82
N ASN A 103 -20.62 10.30 -13.00
CA ASN A 103 -21.44 11.44 -13.39
C ASN A 103 -20.60 12.72 -13.42
N ASP A 104 -21.13 13.75 -14.10
CA ASP A 104 -20.45 15.04 -14.28
C ASP A 104 -20.20 15.81 -12.97
N ASP A 105 -20.92 15.47 -11.90
CA ASP A 105 -20.78 16.07 -10.56
C ASP A 105 -19.78 15.31 -9.66
N GLY A 106 -19.11 14.30 -10.20
CA GLY A 106 -18.15 13.46 -9.50
C GLY A 106 -18.78 12.36 -8.62
N THR A 107 -20.10 12.17 -8.70
CA THR A 107 -20.81 11.03 -8.07
C THR A 107 -20.83 9.82 -8.98
N PHE A 108 -21.16 8.65 -8.42
CA PHE A 108 -21.30 7.41 -9.18
C PHE A 108 -22.76 6.96 -9.29
N SER A 109 -23.10 6.32 -10.41
CA SER A 109 -24.41 5.65 -10.56
C SER A 109 -24.60 4.58 -9.47
N PRO A 110 -25.83 4.38 -8.95
CA PRO A 110 -26.14 3.32 -7.98
C PRO A 110 -25.77 1.90 -8.43
N ASP A 111 -25.68 1.66 -9.74
CA ASP A 111 -25.28 0.36 -10.31
C ASP A 111 -23.76 0.14 -10.28
N SER A 112 -22.98 1.17 -9.92
CA SER A 112 -21.53 1.10 -9.81
C SER A 112 -21.13 0.20 -8.65
N LYS A 113 -20.47 -0.92 -8.95
CA LYS A 113 -20.07 -1.90 -7.93
C LYS A 113 -18.89 -2.73 -8.41
N ILE A 114 -17.91 -2.93 -7.54
CA ILE A 114 -16.90 -3.98 -7.66
C ILE A 114 -17.24 -5.11 -6.69
N SER A 115 -17.09 -6.34 -7.15
CA SER A 115 -17.20 -7.55 -6.34
C SER A 115 -15.94 -8.38 -6.48
N PHE A 116 -15.46 -8.91 -5.34
CA PHE A 116 -14.39 -9.89 -5.26
C PHE A 116 -14.92 -11.17 -4.63
N ASP A 117 -14.55 -12.31 -5.22
CA ASP A 117 -14.74 -13.62 -4.59
C ASP A 117 -13.66 -13.81 -3.52
N VAL A 118 -14.06 -13.78 -2.25
CA VAL A 118 -13.15 -13.94 -1.12
C VAL A 118 -12.85 -15.40 -0.80
N THR A 119 -13.49 -16.36 -1.48
CA THR A 119 -13.10 -17.78 -1.39
C THR A 119 -11.75 -18.03 -2.06
N THR A 120 -11.35 -17.18 -3.02
CA THR A 120 -10.05 -17.26 -3.70
C THR A 120 -8.90 -16.67 -2.89
N LEU A 121 -9.17 -16.10 -1.71
CA LEU A 121 -8.16 -15.43 -0.89
C LEU A 121 -6.98 -16.37 -0.60
N ALA A 122 -5.76 -15.95 -0.86
CA ALA A 122 -4.60 -16.81 -0.67
C ALA A 122 -3.39 -16.02 -0.21
N SER A 123 -2.50 -16.68 0.52
CA SER A 123 -1.21 -16.17 0.96
C SER A 123 -0.14 -17.27 0.87
N ASP A 124 1.05 -17.00 1.42
CA ASP A 124 2.12 -17.98 1.51
C ASP A 124 1.92 -19.03 2.61
N GLN A 125 0.93 -18.86 3.51
CA GLN A 125 0.65 -19.80 4.60
C GLN A 125 -0.80 -20.31 4.59
N ARG A 126 -0.95 -21.61 4.28
CA ARG A 126 -2.26 -22.26 4.12
C ARG A 126 -3.12 -22.26 5.39
N ASP A 127 -2.51 -22.45 6.55
CA ASP A 127 -3.26 -22.49 7.82
C ASP A 127 -3.91 -21.13 8.13
N ARG A 128 -3.20 -20.04 7.82
CA ARG A 128 -3.73 -18.67 7.92
C ARG A 128 -4.89 -18.47 6.96
N ASP A 129 -4.73 -18.90 5.71
CA ASP A 129 -5.80 -18.78 4.72
C ASP A 129 -7.07 -19.51 5.18
N ASN A 130 -6.92 -20.73 5.71
CA ASN A 130 -8.04 -21.51 6.24
C ASN A 130 -8.70 -20.80 7.43
N PHE A 131 -7.92 -20.34 8.41
CA PHE A 131 -8.46 -19.62 9.57
C PHE A 131 -9.20 -18.33 9.15
N VAL A 132 -8.60 -17.53 8.27
CA VAL A 132 -9.24 -16.30 7.77
C VAL A 132 -10.51 -16.61 7.00
N LYS A 133 -10.53 -17.65 6.17
CA LYS A 133 -11.71 -18.03 5.39
C LYS A 133 -12.84 -18.61 6.23
N MET A 134 -12.52 -19.44 7.22
CA MET A 134 -13.50 -20.19 8.01
C MET A 134 -13.98 -19.40 9.22
N ASP A 135 -13.05 -18.91 10.04
CA ASP A 135 -13.34 -18.33 11.35
C ASP A 135 -13.54 -16.81 11.27
N THR A 136 -12.71 -16.11 10.49
CA THR A 136 -12.77 -14.65 10.43
C THR A 136 -13.84 -14.14 9.46
N LEU A 137 -13.76 -14.52 8.18
CA LEU A 137 -14.62 -13.99 7.11
C LEU A 137 -15.86 -14.85 6.84
N GLN A 138 -15.88 -16.08 7.35
CA GLN A 138 -16.97 -17.05 7.13
C GLN A 138 -17.38 -17.16 5.65
N THR A 139 -16.40 -17.34 4.76
CA THR A 139 -16.55 -17.24 3.29
C THR A 139 -17.57 -18.22 2.69
N ARG A 140 -17.93 -19.30 3.40
CA ARG A 140 -19.03 -20.19 3.00
C ARG A 140 -20.40 -19.51 3.06
N GLN A 141 -20.60 -18.60 4.01
CA GLN A 141 -21.82 -17.81 4.17
C GLN A 141 -21.72 -16.46 3.46
N PHE A 142 -20.52 -15.90 3.42
CA PHE A 142 -20.23 -14.58 2.82
C PHE A 142 -19.10 -14.71 1.78
N PRO A 143 -19.37 -15.33 0.62
CA PRO A 143 -18.34 -15.62 -0.38
C PRO A 143 -17.85 -14.38 -1.14
N THR A 144 -18.56 -13.25 -1.01
CA THR A 144 -18.30 -12.05 -1.81
C THR A 144 -18.04 -10.86 -0.90
N ALA A 145 -16.99 -10.09 -1.22
CA ALA A 145 -16.78 -8.74 -0.71
C ALA A 145 -17.08 -7.73 -1.82
N THR A 146 -17.72 -6.62 -1.48
CA THR A 146 -18.15 -5.62 -2.48
C THR A 146 -17.71 -4.22 -2.10
N PHE A 147 -17.43 -3.41 -3.11
CA PHE A 147 -17.22 -1.97 -2.99
C PHE A 147 -18.19 -1.21 -3.90
N VAL A 148 -18.95 -0.28 -3.33
CA VAL A 148 -19.89 0.59 -4.04
C VAL A 148 -19.38 2.03 -3.88
N PRO A 149 -18.78 2.64 -4.92
CA PRO A 149 -18.32 4.02 -4.84
C PRO A 149 -19.52 4.96 -4.78
N THR A 150 -19.37 6.07 -4.06
CA THR A 150 -20.42 7.08 -3.93
C THR A 150 -19.99 8.39 -4.57
N LYS A 151 -18.76 8.86 -4.27
CA LYS A 151 -18.28 10.15 -4.73
C LYS A 151 -16.76 10.24 -4.79
N THR A 152 -16.27 11.02 -5.75
CA THR A 152 -14.87 11.45 -5.82
C THR A 152 -14.66 12.83 -5.19
N SER A 153 -13.48 13.05 -4.64
CA SER A 153 -13.04 14.37 -4.16
C SER A 153 -11.62 14.68 -4.64
N GLY A 154 -11.41 15.88 -5.17
CA GLY A 154 -10.15 16.30 -5.78
C GLY A 154 -9.96 15.83 -7.24
N LEU A 155 -10.94 15.16 -7.83
CA LEU A 155 -10.93 14.81 -9.25
C LEU A 155 -11.41 16.02 -10.08
N VAL A 156 -10.61 16.45 -11.05
CA VAL A 156 -10.96 17.56 -11.95
C VAL A 156 -11.77 17.01 -13.11
N LEU A 157 -13.01 17.50 -13.25
CA LEU A 157 -13.92 17.18 -14.34
C LEU A 157 -14.06 18.38 -15.28
N PRO A 158 -14.21 18.16 -16.60
CA PRO A 158 -14.22 16.87 -17.29
C PRO A 158 -12.82 16.23 -17.38
N LEU A 159 -12.75 14.89 -17.35
CA LEU A 159 -11.47 14.18 -17.38
C LEU A 159 -10.78 14.36 -18.74
N PRO A 160 -9.47 14.58 -18.80
CA PRO A 160 -8.69 14.37 -20.02
C PRO A 160 -8.88 12.94 -20.56
N ALA A 161 -8.85 12.76 -21.88
CA ALA A 161 -9.00 11.43 -22.51
C ALA A 161 -7.98 10.37 -22.07
N SER A 162 -6.84 10.79 -21.52
CA SER A 162 -5.80 9.89 -21.00
C SER A 162 -4.98 10.61 -19.94
N GLY A 163 -4.42 9.85 -19.00
CA GLY A 163 -3.50 10.34 -17.99
C GLY A 163 -3.71 9.64 -16.65
N ASP A 164 -2.84 9.97 -15.71
CA ASP A 164 -2.94 9.51 -14.33
C ASP A 164 -3.62 10.58 -13.48
N PHE A 165 -4.56 10.15 -12.65
CA PHE A 165 -5.35 11.03 -11.81
C PHE A 165 -5.19 10.63 -10.34
N THR A 166 -4.86 11.61 -9.50
CA THR A 166 -4.84 11.42 -8.04
C THR A 166 -6.08 12.06 -7.45
N PHE A 167 -6.90 11.28 -6.75
CA PHE A 167 -8.12 11.74 -6.12
C PHE A 167 -8.50 10.84 -4.95
N LYS A 168 -9.43 11.30 -4.12
CA LYS A 168 -10.05 10.49 -3.06
C LYS A 168 -11.34 9.86 -3.57
N LEU A 169 -11.58 8.60 -3.23
CA LEU A 169 -12.76 7.86 -3.66
C LEU A 169 -13.54 7.36 -2.44
N THR A 170 -14.61 8.06 -2.10
CA THR A 170 -15.50 7.64 -1.02
C THR A 170 -16.44 6.55 -1.52
N GLY A 171 -16.70 5.55 -0.68
CA GLY A 171 -17.63 4.49 -1.00
C GLY A 171 -17.90 3.54 0.15
N GLN A 172 -18.78 2.59 -0.09
CA GLN A 172 -19.20 1.59 0.88
C GLN A 172 -18.50 0.25 0.61
N ILE A 173 -17.70 -0.22 1.56
CA ILE A 173 -17.16 -1.58 1.55
C ILE A 173 -18.09 -2.47 2.36
N THR A 174 -18.48 -3.61 1.79
CA THR A 174 -19.18 -4.69 2.50
C THR A 174 -18.30 -5.93 2.53
N ILE A 175 -17.95 -6.36 3.74
CA ILE A 175 -17.17 -7.58 4.01
C ILE A 175 -17.88 -8.32 5.15
N HIS A 176 -18.03 -9.65 5.03
CA HIS A 176 -18.68 -10.46 6.06
C HIS A 176 -20.10 -9.94 6.43
N GLY A 177 -20.86 -9.52 5.42
CA GLY A 177 -22.21 -8.95 5.61
C GLY A 177 -22.25 -7.63 6.40
N LYS A 178 -21.10 -7.01 6.69
CA LYS A 178 -21.00 -5.72 7.36
C LYS A 178 -20.55 -4.64 6.40
N THR A 179 -21.31 -3.56 6.33
CA THR A 179 -21.03 -2.41 5.48
C THR A 179 -20.40 -1.28 6.29
N LYS A 180 -19.33 -0.68 5.75
CA LYS A 180 -18.65 0.50 6.29
C LYS A 180 -18.33 1.49 5.18
N GLU A 181 -18.35 2.77 5.50
CA GLU A 181 -17.88 3.83 4.59
C GLU A 181 -16.36 3.95 4.70
N VAL A 182 -15.70 4.14 3.55
CA VAL A 182 -14.25 4.33 3.42
C VAL A 182 -13.96 5.42 2.41
N THR A 183 -12.72 5.92 2.37
CA THR A 183 -12.22 6.92 1.41
C THR A 183 -10.75 6.70 1.11
#